data_AF-A0A7W1N0Q4-F1
#
_entry.id   AF-A0A7W1N0Q4-F1
#
_cell.length_a   1.000
_cell.length_b   1.000
_cell.length_c   1.000
_cell.angle_alpha   90.00
_cell.angle_beta   90.00
_cell.angle_gamma   90.00
#
_symmetry.space_group_name_H-M   'P 1'
#
loop_
_entity.id
_entity.type
_entity.pdbx_description
1 polymer ?
#
loop_
_entity_poly.entity_id
_entity_poly.type
_entity_poly.pdbx_seq_one_letter_code
_entity_poly.pdbx_strand_id
1 'polypeptide(L)'
;MVRIDPLVWDEEVGRFAHGAPARLAAERERRLLEGEGIELTSLLPCEAEGARGTRLDQLVKAYVPIGDRPPSERPFGFVLSPEHGREGPYLELVAFGERHPTKGIRSVYERAHKRLHGHYTYL
;
A
#
# COMPACT_ATOMS: atom_id res chain seq x y z
N MET A 1 -5.87 8.70 11.08
CA MET A 1 -6.38 7.31 11.10
C MET A 1 -6.20 6.68 9.72
N VAL A 2 -6.07 5.36 9.63
CA VAL A 2 -6.13 4.63 8.34
C VAL A 2 -7.46 3.89 8.26
N ARG A 3 -8.15 4.01 7.12
CA ARG A 3 -9.38 3.29 6.80
C ARG A 3 -9.09 2.23 5.75
N ILE A 4 -9.59 1.03 6.01
CA ILE A 4 -9.37 -0.14 5.18
C ILE A 4 -10.71 -0.70 4.77
N ASP A 5 -11.09 -0.47 3.50
CA ASP A 5 -12.26 -1.11 2.92
C ASP A 5 -12.07 -2.65 2.92
N PRO A 6 -13.04 -3.43 3.44
CA PRO A 6 -12.96 -4.89 3.46
C PRO A 6 -12.77 -5.54 2.08
N LEU A 7 -13.37 -4.98 1.02
CA LEU A 7 -13.23 -5.47 -0.35
C LEU A 7 -11.82 -5.20 -0.88
N VAL A 8 -11.29 -4.00 -0.66
CA VAL A 8 -9.90 -3.67 -1.03
C VAL A 8 -8.92 -4.57 -0.27
N TRP A 9 -9.20 -4.84 1.01
CA TRP A 9 -8.39 -5.77 1.80
C TRP A 9 -8.38 -7.18 1.20
N ASP A 10 -9.53 -7.72 0.84
CA ASP A 10 -9.63 -9.05 0.24
C ASP A 10 -8.91 -9.13 -1.11
N GLU A 11 -9.07 -8.11 -1.96
CA GLU A 11 -8.40 -8.03 -3.26
C GLU A 11 -6.87 -7.95 -3.15
N GLU A 12 -6.36 -7.19 -2.18
CA GLU A 12 -4.94 -6.87 -2.07
C GLU A 12 -4.17 -7.84 -1.17
N VAL A 13 -4.77 -8.23 -0.04
CA VAL A 13 -4.18 -9.11 0.97
C VAL A 13 -4.73 -10.53 0.87
N GLY A 14 -6.02 -10.70 0.61
CA GLY A 14 -6.69 -12.00 0.49
C GLY A 14 -6.14 -12.87 -0.64
N ARG A 15 -5.59 -12.26 -1.70
CA ARG A 15 -4.88 -12.97 -2.79
C ARG A 15 -3.65 -13.77 -2.35
N PHE A 16 -3.12 -13.50 -1.17
CA PHE A 16 -1.99 -14.23 -0.61
C PHE A 16 -2.48 -15.39 0.28
N ALA A 17 -1.78 -16.53 0.22
CA ALA A 17 -2.05 -17.66 1.09
C ALA A 17 -1.94 -17.26 2.58
N HIS A 18 -2.72 -17.91 3.46
CA HIS A 18 -2.84 -17.56 4.90
C HIS A 18 -1.51 -17.48 5.68
N GLY A 19 -0.47 -18.20 5.26
CA GLY A 19 0.86 -18.14 5.89
C GLY A 19 1.92 -17.37 5.10
N ALA A 20 1.56 -16.72 3.99
CA ALA A 20 2.52 -15.99 3.17
C ALA A 20 3.09 -14.79 3.95
N PRO A 21 4.42 -14.53 3.89
CA PRO A 21 5.03 -13.40 4.60
C PRO A 21 4.36 -12.05 4.34
N ALA A 22 3.88 -11.81 3.11
CA ALA A 22 3.14 -10.61 2.75
C ALA A 22 1.84 -10.45 3.57
N ARG A 23 1.06 -11.54 3.67
CA ARG A 23 -0.21 -11.54 4.39
C ARG A 23 0.00 -11.35 5.89
N LEU A 24 0.93 -12.10 6.47
CA LEU A 24 1.26 -11.99 7.89
C LEU A 24 1.72 -10.58 8.25
N ALA A 25 2.55 -9.96 7.41
CA ALA A 25 2.98 -8.58 7.62
C ALA A 25 1.80 -7.60 7.53
N ALA A 26 0.95 -7.72 6.50
CA ALA A 26 -0.23 -6.85 6.38
C ALA A 26 -1.17 -6.98 7.58
N GLU A 27 -1.52 -8.20 7.98
CA GLU A 27 -2.44 -8.47 9.09
C GLU A 27 -1.92 -7.94 10.44
N ARG A 28 -0.59 -8.01 10.66
CA ARG A 28 0.05 -7.37 11.82
C ARG A 28 -0.16 -5.86 11.81
N GLU A 29 0.16 -5.21 10.69
CA GLU A 29 0.08 -3.75 10.60
C GLU A 29 -1.37 -3.23 10.63
N ARG A 30 -2.32 -3.94 10.01
CA ARG A 30 -3.74 -3.53 9.99
C ARG A 30 -4.30 -3.22 11.38
N ARG A 31 -3.99 -4.07 12.37
CA ARG A 31 -4.48 -3.91 13.75
C ARG A 31 -4.01 -2.58 14.35
N LEU A 32 -2.76 -2.19 14.08
CA LEU A 32 -2.19 -0.92 14.53
C LEU A 32 -2.76 0.25 13.72
N LEU A 33 -2.86 0.10 12.39
CA LEU A 33 -3.32 1.16 11.49
C LEU A 33 -4.77 1.57 11.72
N GLU A 34 -5.67 0.62 11.99
CA GLU A 34 -7.09 0.90 12.26
C GLU A 34 -7.30 1.51 13.66
N GLY A 35 -6.45 1.19 14.65
CA GLY A 35 -6.58 1.67 16.02
C GLY A 35 -5.80 2.97 16.31
N GLU A 36 -4.50 2.96 16.03
CA GLU A 36 -3.55 4.02 16.38
C GLU A 36 -3.23 4.93 15.18
N GLY A 37 -3.46 4.44 13.96
CA GLY A 37 -3.09 5.15 12.74
C GLY A 37 -1.64 4.88 12.33
N ILE A 38 -1.02 5.85 11.65
CA ILE A 38 0.36 5.76 11.18
C ILE A 38 1.07 7.09 11.42
N GLU A 39 2.32 7.00 11.90
CA GLU A 39 3.19 8.15 12.07
C GLU A 39 3.53 8.81 10.73
N LEU A 40 3.45 10.13 10.65
CA LEU A 40 3.73 10.88 9.41
C LEU A 40 5.16 10.65 8.91
N THR A 41 6.10 10.43 9.82
CA THR A 41 7.51 10.13 9.49
C THR A 41 7.70 8.77 8.82
N SER A 42 6.70 7.89 8.90
CA SER A 42 6.68 6.59 8.20
C SER A 42 6.08 6.67 6.80
N LEU A 43 5.53 7.82 6.42
CA LEU A 43 4.94 8.06 5.11
C LEU A 43 5.96 8.70 4.16
N LEU A 44 5.98 8.20 2.94
CA LEU A 44 6.75 8.76 1.83
C LEU A 44 5.80 9.14 0.70
N PRO A 45 6.03 10.25 -0.02
CA PRO A 45 5.26 10.53 -1.22
C PRO A 45 5.51 9.43 -2.27
N CYS A 46 4.46 9.04 -3.00
CA CYS A 46 4.64 8.24 -4.21
C CYS A 46 5.33 9.07 -5.29
N GLU A 47 6.02 8.38 -6.22
CA GLU A 47 6.56 9.06 -7.40
C GLU A 47 5.38 9.45 -8.29
N ALA A 48 5.36 10.71 -8.75
CA ALA A 48 4.29 11.21 -9.63
C ALA A 48 4.23 10.41 -10.93
N GLU A 49 5.40 10.04 -11.47
CA GLU A 49 5.57 9.10 -12.56
C GLU A 49 6.65 8.09 -12.17
N GLY A 50 6.25 6.85 -11.92
CA GLY A 50 7.17 5.77 -11.55
C GLY A 50 7.84 5.15 -12.76
N ALA A 51 8.94 4.44 -12.53
CA ALA A 51 9.79 3.81 -13.58
C ALA A 51 9.09 2.86 -14.57
N ARG A 52 7.81 2.53 -14.35
CA ARG A 52 6.96 1.72 -15.25
C ARG A 52 5.73 2.47 -15.75
N GLY A 53 5.78 3.80 -15.82
CA GLY A 53 4.68 4.66 -16.26
C GLY A 53 3.54 4.78 -15.24
N THR A 54 3.76 4.40 -13.98
CA THR A 54 2.71 4.47 -12.95
C THR A 54 2.50 5.91 -12.53
N ARG A 55 1.29 6.43 -12.73
CA ARG A 55 0.88 7.74 -12.23
C ARG A 55 0.21 7.62 -10.86
N LEU A 56 0.93 8.02 -9.82
CA LEU A 56 0.54 7.91 -8.41
C LEU A 56 0.77 9.22 -7.67
N ASP A 57 0.63 10.34 -8.38
CA ASP A 57 0.68 11.65 -7.76
C ASP A 57 -0.36 11.75 -6.63
N GLN A 58 -0.03 12.54 -5.60
CA GLN A 58 -0.87 12.76 -4.41
C GLN A 58 -1.04 11.57 -3.46
N LEU A 59 -0.67 10.35 -3.88
CA LEU A 59 -0.65 9.19 -2.99
C LEU A 59 0.60 9.19 -2.10
N VAL A 60 0.48 8.57 -0.93
CA VAL A 60 1.60 8.28 -0.03
C VAL A 60 1.80 6.78 0.12
N LYS A 61 2.99 6.36 0.54
CA LYS A 61 3.36 4.97 0.74
C LYS A 61 4.05 4.77 2.09
N ALA A 62 3.80 3.61 2.67
CA ALA A 62 4.50 3.12 3.85
C ALA A 62 5.12 1.75 3.52
N TYR A 63 6.36 1.53 3.93
CA TYR A 63 7.02 0.24 3.72
C TYR A 63 6.76 -0.71 4.89
N VAL A 64 6.47 -1.96 4.55
CA VAL A 64 5.94 -2.98 5.45
C VAL A 64 6.94 -4.14 5.59
N PRO A 65 7.21 -4.64 6.82
CA PRO A 65 6.68 -4.18 8.12
C PRO A 65 7.03 -2.73 8.44
N ILE A 66 6.12 -2.01 9.11
CA ILE A 66 6.34 -0.60 9.45
C ILE A 66 7.29 -0.56 10.65
N GLY A 67 8.39 0.19 10.54
CA GLY A 67 9.44 0.21 11.55
C GLY A 67 10.45 -0.95 11.39
N ASP A 68 11.08 -1.32 12.51
CA ASP A 68 11.97 -2.48 12.78
C ASP A 68 13.21 -2.70 11.90
N ARG A 69 13.25 -2.21 10.65
CA ARG A 69 14.36 -2.36 9.70
C ARG A 69 14.54 -1.12 8.82
N PRO A 70 15.71 -0.91 8.20
CA PRO A 70 15.88 0.11 7.19
C PRO A 70 14.82 0.00 6.07
N PRO A 71 14.33 1.13 5.53
CA PRO A 71 13.41 1.15 4.39
C PRO A 71 13.80 0.24 3.21
N SER A 72 15.09 0.08 2.92
CA SER A 72 15.60 -0.78 1.84
C SER A 72 15.32 -2.27 2.02
N GLU A 73 15.13 -2.73 3.26
CA GLU A 73 14.97 -4.16 3.59
C GLU A 73 13.51 -4.61 3.68
N ARG A 74 12.57 -3.67 3.57
CA ARG A 74 11.13 -3.94 3.72
C ARG A 74 10.52 -4.30 2.36
N PRO A 75 10.15 -5.57 2.11
CA PRO A 75 9.83 -6.01 0.76
C PRO A 75 8.44 -5.56 0.28
N PHE A 76 7.55 -5.20 1.21
CA PHE A 76 6.17 -4.85 0.91
C PHE A 76 5.90 -3.36 1.12
N GLY A 77 4.79 -2.89 0.57
CA GLY A 77 4.31 -1.54 0.80
C GLY A 77 2.79 -1.48 0.88
N PHE A 78 2.31 -0.53 1.68
CA PHE A 78 0.98 0.03 1.54
C PHE A 78 1.07 1.29 0.68
N VAL A 79 0.10 1.45 -0.22
CA VAL A 79 -0.17 2.71 -0.91
C VAL A 79 -1.49 3.24 -0.38
N LEU A 80 -1.50 4.50 0.02
CA LEU A 80 -2.59 5.15 0.74
C LEU A 80 -2.99 6.45 0.06
N SER A 81 -4.29 6.72 0.01
CA SER A 81 -4.85 7.99 -0.46
C SER A 81 -5.13 8.92 0.72
N PRO A 82 -4.59 10.15 0.74
CA PRO A 82 -5.03 11.18 1.68
C PRO A 82 -6.45 11.64 1.34
N GLU A 83 -7.37 11.45 2.27
CA GLU A 83 -8.79 11.77 2.11
C GLU A 83 -9.27 12.72 3.21
N HIS A 84 -10.42 13.37 2.98
CA HIS A 84 -11.08 14.21 3.97
C HIS A 84 -12.51 13.73 4.25
N GLY A 85 -12.73 13.26 5.48
CA GLY A 85 -14.03 12.79 5.95
C GLY A 85 -14.71 13.81 6.86
N ARG A 86 -15.92 13.48 7.32
CA ARG A 86 -16.67 14.30 8.30
C ARG A 86 -15.94 14.48 9.63
N GLU A 87 -15.12 13.49 10.01
CA GLU A 87 -14.35 13.47 11.27
C GLU A 87 -12.95 14.08 11.10
N GLY A 88 -12.63 14.60 9.92
CA GLY A 88 -11.31 15.13 9.57
C GLY A 88 -10.53 14.23 8.58
N PRO A 89 -9.22 14.51 8.41
CA PRO A 89 -8.39 13.81 7.45
C PRO A 89 -8.13 12.35 7.83
N TYR A 90 -8.13 11.48 6.83
CA TYR A 90 -7.79 10.07 6.99
C TYR A 90 -6.97 9.57 5.79
N LEU A 91 -6.38 8.39 5.95
CA LEU A 91 -5.70 7.69 4.86
C LEU A 91 -6.53 6.48 4.46
N GLU A 92 -6.87 6.34 3.19
CA GLU A 92 -7.56 5.17 2.66
C GLU A 92 -6.57 4.18 2.04
N LEU A 93 -6.73 2.89 2.32
CA LEU A 93 -5.94 1.86 1.65
C LEU A 93 -6.28 1.80 0.16
N VAL A 94 -5.27 2.01 -0.70
CA VAL A 94 -5.40 1.85 -2.15
C VAL A 94 -4.81 0.53 -2.60
N ALA A 95 -3.62 0.14 -2.15
CA ALA A 95 -3.02 -1.12 -2.59
C ALA A 95 -2.04 -1.71 -1.57
N PHE A 96 -1.83 -3.03 -1.66
CA PHE A 96 -0.81 -3.74 -0.88
C PHE A 96 -0.06 -4.80 -1.71
N GLY A 97 1.24 -4.88 -1.50
CA GLY A 97 2.05 -5.97 -2.06
C GLY A 97 3.53 -5.66 -2.12
N GLU A 98 4.23 -6.43 -2.96
CA GLU A 98 5.67 -6.30 -3.18
C GLU A 98 6.02 -4.99 -3.88
N ARG A 99 7.07 -4.32 -3.39
CA ARG A 99 7.62 -3.10 -4.01
C ARG A 99 8.47 -3.41 -5.23
N HIS A 100 9.25 -4.48 -5.13
CA HIS A 100 10.19 -4.93 -6.17
C HIS A 100 9.96 -6.41 -6.45
N PRO A 101 8.85 -6.77 -7.13
CA PRO A 101 8.53 -8.16 -7.38
C PRO A 101 9.46 -8.79 -8.42
N THR A 102 9.55 -10.12 -8.35
CA THR A 102 10.11 -10.94 -9.42
C THR A 102 9.23 -10.90 -10.68
N LYS A 103 9.77 -11.36 -11.82
CA LYS A 103 9.06 -11.30 -13.11
C LYS A 103 7.69 -12.00 -13.05
N GLY A 104 6.69 -11.38 -13.65
CA GLY A 104 5.32 -11.92 -13.74
C GLY A 104 4.38 -11.47 -12.62
N ILE A 105 4.89 -10.83 -11.56
CA ILE A 105 4.08 -10.28 -10.48
C ILE A 105 4.01 -8.76 -10.62
N ARG A 106 2.80 -8.21 -10.48
CA ARG A 106 2.56 -6.76 -10.47
C ARG A 106 3.02 -6.15 -9.15
N SER A 107 3.81 -5.09 -9.22
CA SER A 107 4.24 -4.33 -8.05
C SER A 107 3.04 -3.65 -7.37
N VAL A 108 3.20 -3.29 -6.09
CA VAL A 108 2.19 -2.50 -5.37
C VAL A 108 1.86 -1.19 -6.11
N TYR A 109 2.83 -0.58 -6.77
CA TYR A 109 2.63 0.65 -7.54
C TYR A 109 1.77 0.43 -8.80
N GLU A 110 1.99 -0.67 -9.52
CA GLU A 110 1.14 -1.06 -10.66
C GLU A 110 -0.28 -1.39 -10.22
N ARG A 111 -0.45 -2.00 -9.03
CA ARG A 111 -1.77 -2.29 -8.47
C ARG A 111 -2.50 -1.02 -8.05
N ALA A 112 -1.82 -0.10 -7.37
CA ALA A 112 -2.37 1.21 -7.04
C ALA A 112 -2.79 1.96 -8.30
N HIS A 113 -1.94 1.93 -9.33
CA HIS A 113 -2.25 2.57 -10.62
C HIS A 113 -3.49 1.95 -11.25
N LYS A 114 -3.61 0.62 -11.29
CA LYS A 114 -4.84 -0.03 -11.79
C LYS A 114 -6.08 0.39 -11.02
N ARG A 115 -5.99 0.54 -9.70
CA ARG A 115 -7.15 0.95 -8.90
C ARG A 115 -7.58 2.38 -9.21
N LEU A 116 -6.63 3.29 -9.40
CA LEU A 116 -6.91 4.68 -9.74
C LEU A 116 -7.40 4.86 -11.19
N HIS A 117 -6.81 4.14 -12.15
CA HIS A 117 -6.97 4.41 -13.58
C HIS A 117 -7.76 3.33 -14.33
N GLY A 118 -8.15 2.24 -13.66
CA GLY A 118 -8.89 1.11 -14.23
C GLY A 118 -8.06 0.15 -15.10
N HIS A 119 -6.77 0.41 -15.29
CA HIS A 119 -5.87 -0.41 -16.12
C HIS A 119 -4.46 -0.47 -15.54
N TYR A 120 -3.73 -1.55 -15.84
CA TYR A 120 -2.29 -1.58 -15.55
C TYR A 120 -1.54 -0.69 -16.55
N THR A 121 -0.37 -0.22 -16.16
CA THR A 121 0.53 0.43 -17.12
C THR A 121 0.94 -0.58 -18.20
N TYR A 122 1.04 -0.09 -19.44
CA TYR A 122 1.58 -0.86 -20.53
C TYR A 122 3.10 -1.01 -20.31
N LEU A 123 3.58 -2.26 -20.33
CA LEU A 123 5.01 -2.54 -20.37
C LEU A 123 5.60 -2.12 -21.71
#